data_AF-A0A7W2H5E3-F1
#
_entry.id   AF-A0A7W2H5E3-F1
#
_cell.length_a   1.000
_cell.length_b   1.000
_cell.length_c   1.000
_cell.angle_alpha   90.00
_cell.angle_beta   90.00
_cell.angle_gamma   90.00
#
_symmetry.space_group_name_H-M   'P 1'
#
loop_
_entity.id
_entity.type
_entity.pdbx_description
1 polymer ?
#
loop_
_entity_poly.entity_id
_entity_poly.type
_entity_poly.pdbx_seq_one_letter_code
_entity_poly.pdbx_strand_id
1 'polypeptide(L)' 'TMVAVMEGAPEMASLAIRVCGGRSMLRPNKMEQHYRDARCGATMLPWSVEVCLDRLGRYDLYNDK' A
#
# COMPACT_ATOMS: atom_id res chain seq x y z
N THR A 1 -7.64 -8.42 -0.81
CA THR A 1 -7.25 -8.17 -2.21
C THR A 1 -5.96 -7.38 -2.24
N MET A 2 -5.21 -7.37 -3.35
CA MET A 2 -3.99 -6.54 -3.48
C MET A 2 -4.27 -5.06 -3.17
N VAL A 3 -5.40 -4.55 -3.67
CA VAL A 3 -5.85 -3.16 -3.42
C VAL A 3 -6.01 -2.86 -1.93
N ALA A 4 -6.64 -3.76 -1.16
CA ALA A 4 -6.79 -3.57 0.29
C ALA A 4 -5.45 -3.46 1.03
N VAL A 5 -4.41 -4.17 0.57
CA VAL A 5 -3.06 -4.07 1.15
C VAL A 5 -2.41 -2.73 0.77
N MET A 6 -2.59 -2.28 -0.46
CA MET A 6 -2.04 -1.00 -0.96
C MET A 6 -2.64 0.21 -0.23
N GLU A 7 -3.86 0.10 0.29
CA GLU A 7 -4.52 1.14 1.11
C GLU A 7 -4.17 0.98 2.60
N GLY A 8 -4.29 -0.23 3.14
CA GLY A 8 -4.10 -0.47 4.57
C GLY A 8 -2.65 -0.33 5.04
N ALA A 9 -1.67 -0.75 4.24
CA ALA A 9 -0.26 -0.65 4.62
C ALA A 9 0.21 0.79 4.87
N PRO A 10 -0.01 1.77 3.96
CA PRO A 10 0.37 3.16 4.23
C PRO A 10 -0.47 3.79 5.34
N GLU A 11 -1.73 3.41 5.53
CA GLU A 11 -2.55 3.88 6.65
C GLU A 11 -1.97 3.44 7.99
N MET A 12 -1.63 2.16 8.14
CA MET A 12 -0.99 1.64 9.34
C MET A 12 0.39 2.27 9.59
N ALA A 13 1.22 2.41 8.56
CA ALA A 13 2.54 3.04 8.70
C ALA A 13 2.43 4.53 9.09
N SER A 14 1.45 5.25 8.53
CA SER A 14 1.14 6.64 8.89
C SER A 14 0.67 6.75 10.34
N LEU A 15 -0.18 5.84 10.81
CA LEU A 15 -0.58 5.77 12.21
C LEU A 15 0.63 5.52 13.13
N ALA A 16 1.50 4.58 12.78
CA ALA A 16 2.71 4.30 13.56
C ALA A 16 3.63 5.52 13.68
N ILE A 17 3.83 6.28 12.58
CA ILE A 17 4.59 7.54 12.61
C ILE A 17 3.96 8.54 13.59
N ARG A 18 2.63 8.72 13.54
CA ARG A 18 1.93 9.65 14.44
C ARG A 18 2.01 9.21 15.90
N VAL A 19 1.87 7.92 16.18
CA VAL A 19 1.97 7.35 17.54
C VAL A 19 3.38 7.52 18.12
N CYS A 20 4.42 7.28 17.31
CA CYS A 20 5.80 7.39 17.77
C CYS A 20 6.36 8.83 17.74
N GLY A 21 5.64 9.78 17.12
CA GLY A 21 6.04 11.18 17.01
C GLY A 21 7.42 11.36 16.37
N GLY A 22 8.18 12.38 16.79
CA GLY A 22 9.49 12.68 16.21
C GLY A 22 10.52 11.53 16.29
N ARG A 23 10.32 10.57 17.21
CA ARG A 23 11.19 9.38 17.32
C ARG A 23 11.07 8.46 16.11
N SER A 24 9.96 8.47 15.39
CA SER A 24 9.77 7.67 14.17
C SER A 24 10.68 8.10 13.02
N MET A 25 11.19 9.34 13.06
CA MET A 25 12.02 9.94 12.02
C MET A 25 13.53 9.76 12.27
N LEU A 26 13.91 9.21 13.43
CA LEU A 26 15.30 8.97 13.79
C LEU A 26 15.73 7.58 13.29
N ARG A 27 16.96 7.50 12.75
CA ARG A 27 17.56 6.28 12.18
C ARG A 27 17.43 4.95 12.95
N PRO A 28 17.41 4.88 14.30
CA PRO A 28 17.20 3.60 14.98
C PRO A 28 15.83 2.98 14.72
N ASN A 29 14.85 3.76 14.23
CA ASN A 29 13.56 3.26 13.78
C ASN A 29 13.49 3.27 12.25
N LYS A 30 12.68 2.36 11.68
CA LYS A 30 12.46 2.23 10.22
C LYS A 30 11.04 2.64 9.79
N MET A 31 10.30 3.34 10.65
CA MET A 31 8.88 3.65 10.43
C MET A 31 8.65 4.59 9.24
N GLU A 32 9.53 5.58 9.08
CA GLU A 32 9.59 6.49 7.94
C GLU A 32 9.90 5.77 6.62
N GLN A 33 10.72 4.71 6.67
CA GLN A 33 11.05 3.87 5.54
C GLN A 33 9.84 3.02 5.18
N HIS A 34 9.23 2.37 6.16
CA HIS A 34 8.02 1.58 5.95
C HIS A 34 6.89 2.39 5.34
N TYR A 35 6.70 3.64 5.74
CA TYR A 35 5.69 4.52 5.12
C TYR A 35 6.01 4.84 3.65
N ARG A 36 7.28 5.09 3.30
CA ARG A 36 7.69 5.30 1.90
C ARG A 36 7.51 4.05 1.05
N ASP A 37 7.94 2.91 1.57
CA ASP A 37 7.84 1.62 0.89
C ASP A 37 6.38 1.19 0.76
N ALA A 38 5.53 1.41 1.76
CA ALA A 38 4.11 1.06 1.68
C ALA A 38 3.36 1.84 0.59
N ARG A 39 3.74 3.09 0.33
CA ARG A 39 3.12 3.90 -0.75
C ARG A 39 3.51 3.45 -2.15
N CYS A 40 4.67 2.82 -2.34
CA CYS A 40 5.11 2.40 -3.68
C CYS A 40 4.28 1.23 -4.23
N GLY A 41 3.67 0.43 -3.34
CA GLY A 41 2.81 -0.69 -3.74
C GLY A 41 1.63 -0.29 -4.63
N ALA A 42 1.15 0.95 -4.51
CA ALA A 42 0.02 1.42 -5.32
C ALA A 42 0.39 1.70 -6.79
N THR A 43 1.66 2.01 -7.09
CA THR A 43 2.11 2.47 -8.42
C THR A 43 3.05 1.50 -9.12
N MET A 44 3.42 0.39 -8.45
CA MET A 44 4.33 -0.60 -9.02
C MET A 44 3.63 -1.53 -10.01
N LEU A 45 4.08 -1.52 -11.26
CA LEU A 45 3.70 -2.52 -12.25
C LEU A 45 4.28 -3.90 -11.88
N PRO A 46 3.59 -5.01 -12.21
CA PRO A 46 2.35 -5.10 -12.99
C PRO A 46 1.06 -5.00 -12.15
N TRP A 47 1.14 -4.56 -10.90
CA TRP A 47 0.04 -4.58 -9.94
C TRP A 47 -0.29 -3.18 -9.40
N SER A 48 -0.28 -2.14 -10.23
CA SER A 48 -0.78 -0.84 -9.77
C SER A 48 -2.27 -0.95 -9.36
N VAL A 49 -2.76 -0.01 -8.57
CA VAL A 49 -4.16 -0.01 -8.09
C VAL A 49 -5.13 -0.06 -9.27
N GLU A 50 -4.88 0.72 -10.31
CA GLU A 50 -5.72 0.78 -11.50
C GLU A 50 -5.75 -0.57 -12.22
N VAL A 51 -4.60 -1.21 -12.38
CA VAL A 51 -4.49 -2.52 -13.03
C VAL A 51 -5.18 -3.60 -12.20
N CYS A 52 -5.04 -3.56 -10.88
CA CYS A 52 -5.71 -4.52 -10.00
C CYS A 52 -7.24 -4.38 -10.06
N LEU A 53 -7.76 -3.15 -10.09
CA LEU A 53 -9.19 -2.88 -10.21
C LEU A 53 -9.74 -3.27 -11.59
N ASP A 54 -9.02 -2.96 -12.67
CA ASP A 54 -9.40 -3.38 -14.03
C ASP A 54 -9.50 -4.90 -14.14
N ARG A 55 -8.49 -5.62 -13.62
CA ARG A 55 -8.50 -7.09 -13.59
C ARG A 55 -9.66 -7.63 -12.76
N LEU A 56 -9.87 -7.10 -11.55
CA LEU A 56 -10.96 -7.53 -10.69
C LEU A 56 -12.32 -7.35 -11.38
N GLY A 57 -12.54 -6.19 -12.00
CA GLY A 57 -13.75 -5.92 -12.76
C GLY A 57 -13.92 -6.85 -13.97
N ARG A 58 -12.84 -7.17 -14.70
CA ARG A 58 -12.92 -8.12 -15.81
C ARG A 58 -13.25 -9.54 -15.36
N TYR A 59 -12.59 -10.03 -14.32
CA TYR A 59 -12.85 -11.38 -13.79
C TYR A 59 -14.24 -11.53 -13.19
N ASP A 60 -14.84 -10.44 -12.69
CA ASP A 60 -16.19 -10.45 -12.12
C ASP A 60 -17.28 -10.33 -13.20
N LEU A 61 -17.08 -9.46 -14.19
CA LEU A 61 -18.08 -9.18 -15.23
C LEU A 61 -18.03 -10.15 -16.42
N TYR A 62 -16.85 -10.69 -16.74
CA TYR A 62 -16.66 -11.61 -17.85
C TYR A 62 -16.20 -12.98 -17.33
N ASN A 63 -16.79 -14.04 -17.87
CA ASN A 63 -16.36 -15.43 -17.63
C ASN A 63 -15.07 -15.76 -18.40
N ASP A 64 -14.08 -14.87 -18.34
CA ASP A 64 -12.75 -15.16 -18.84
C ASP A 64 -12.12 -16.19 -17.90
N LYS A 65 -12.32 -17.47 -18.25
CA LYS A 65 -11.64 -18.62 -17.67
C LYS A 65 -10.22 -18.73 -18.19
#